data_AF-A0ABD0NRA7-F1
#
_entry.id   AF-A0ABD0NRA7-F1
#
_cell.length_a   1.000
_cell.length_b   1.000
_cell.length_c   1.000
_cell.angle_alpha   90.00
_cell.angle_beta   90.00
_cell.angle_gamma   90.00
#
_symmetry.space_group_name_H-M   'P 1'
#
loop_
_entity.id
_entity.type
_entity.pdbx_description
1 polymer ?
#
loop_
_entity_poly.entity_id
_entity_poly.type
_entity_poly.pdbx_seq_one_letter_code
_entity_poly.pdbx_strand_id
1 'polypeptide(L)'
;SGTRLHRGYVEEAAPEDTPPETTHIVFVVHGIGQKMDQGRIIRNTSMMRDAARKMEEKHFSDRTNEHVEFLPVEWRSKLALDG
;
A
#
# COMPACT_ATOMS: atom_id res chain seq x y z
N SER A 1 16.75 15.35 10.81
CA SER A 1 16.43 14.50 11.97
C SER A 1 15.99 13.15 11.44
N GLY A 2 16.61 12.05 11.87
CA GLY A 2 16.24 10.70 11.43
C GLY A 2 15.60 9.93 12.57
N THR A 3 14.46 9.28 12.31
CA THR A 3 13.78 8.41 13.27
C THR A 3 14.27 6.97 13.10
N ARG A 4 14.67 6.31 14.19
CA ARG A 4 15.04 4.90 14.18
C ARG A 4 13.78 4.06 13.99
N LEU A 5 13.74 3.25 12.94
CA LEU A 5 12.67 2.28 12.70
C LEU A 5 12.92 1.04 13.56
N HIS A 6 11.88 0.55 14.23
CA HIS A 6 11.87 -0.76 14.91
C HIS A 6 10.96 -1.71 14.12
N ARG A 7 11.23 -3.01 14.19
CA ARG A 7 10.40 -4.04 13.57
C ARG A 7 9.45 -4.61 14.63
N GLY A 8 8.17 -4.74 14.30
CA GLY A 8 7.14 -5.24 15.22
C GLY A 8 6.51 -4.13 16.07
N TYR A 9 5.65 -4.53 17.02
CA TYR A 9 5.00 -3.61 17.95
C TYR A 9 6.03 -2.93 18.86
N VAL A 10 5.78 -1.67 19.21
CA VAL A 10 6.64 -0.91 20.15
C VAL A 10 6.57 -1.51 21.55
N GLU A 11 5.36 -1.95 21.93
CA GLU A 11 5.01 -2.49 23.23
C GLU A 11 4.70 -3.99 23.11
N GLU A 12 4.61 -4.68 24.26
CA GLU A 12 4.15 -6.06 24.33
C GLU A 12 2.70 -6.15 23.81
N ALA A 13 2.50 -6.94 22.75
CA ALA A 13 1.23 -7.07 22.07
C ALA A 13 0.38 -8.21 22.66
N ALA A 14 -0.92 -7.96 22.78
CA ALA A 14 -1.92 -8.97 23.08
C ALA A 14 -2.38 -9.71 21.80
N PRO A 15 -2.96 -10.92 21.90
CA PRO A 15 -3.48 -11.65 20.74
C PRO A 15 -4.51 -10.86 19.92
N GLU A 16 -5.25 -9.97 20.56
CA GLU A 16 -6.24 -9.07 19.98
C GLU A 16 -5.65 -7.84 19.27
N ASP A 17 -4.36 -7.54 19.44
CA ASP A 17 -3.64 -6.42 18.78
C ASP A 17 -3.35 -6.74 17.30
N THR A 18 -4.36 -7.23 16.59
CA THR A 18 -4.31 -7.51 15.17
C THR A 18 -4.74 -6.28 14.37
N PRO A 19 -4.17 -6.05 13.17
CA PRO A 19 -4.72 -5.06 12.26
C PRO A 19 -6.20 -5.34 11.98
N PRO A 20 -7.02 -4.30 11.73
CA PRO A 20 -8.42 -4.49 11.34
C PRO A 20 -8.54 -5.44 10.15
N GLU A 21 -9.60 -6.23 10.11
CA GLU A 21 -9.85 -7.16 9.00
C GLU A 21 -9.98 -6.40 7.68
N THR A 22 -9.22 -6.83 6.67
CA THR A 22 -9.20 -6.20 5.35
C THR A 22 -10.54 -6.39 4.66
N THR A 23 -11.28 -5.30 4.46
CA THR A 23 -12.59 -5.34 3.80
C THR A 23 -12.49 -5.11 2.30
N HIS A 24 -11.44 -4.43 1.84
CA HIS A 24 -11.25 -4.11 0.41
C HIS A 24 -9.78 -4.23 0.00
N ILE A 25 -9.55 -4.75 -1.20
CA ILE A 25 -8.23 -4.80 -1.84
C ILE A 25 -8.25 -3.88 -3.07
N VAL A 26 -7.33 -2.93 -3.13
CA VAL A 26 -7.21 -1.98 -4.24
C VAL A 26 -5.86 -2.13 -4.93
N PHE A 27 -5.89 -2.52 -6.20
CA PHE A 27 -4.68 -2.61 -7.01
C PHE A 27 -4.32 -1.24 -7.60
N VAL A 28 -3.14 -0.74 -7.25
CA VAL A 28 -2.60 0.50 -7.83
C VAL A 28 -1.64 0.12 -8.95
N VAL A 29 -2.14 0.11 -10.17
CA VAL A 29 -1.35 -0.25 -11.35
C VAL A 29 -0.53 0.95 -11.79
N HIS A 30 0.79 0.90 -11.58
CA HIS A 30 1.70 1.95 -12.03
C HIS A 30 2.32 1.59 -13.38
N GLY A 31 2.84 2.60 -14.09
CA GLY A 31 3.75 2.41 -15.22
C GLY A 31 3.12 2.28 -16.60
N ILE A 32 1.78 2.21 -16.71
CA ILE A 32 1.06 1.99 -17.98
C ILE A 32 1.58 2.97 -19.04
N GLY A 33 2.03 2.44 -20.18
CA GLY A 33 2.50 3.25 -21.32
C GLY A 33 3.86 3.95 -21.15
N GLN A 34 4.54 3.88 -20.00
CA GLN A 34 5.87 4.48 -19.82
C GLN A 34 6.93 3.79 -20.68
N LYS A 35 8.07 4.42 -21.01
CA LYS A 35 9.21 3.77 -21.69
C LYS A 35 10.43 3.81 -20.75
N MET A 36 11.19 2.70 -20.69
CA MET A 36 12.42 2.50 -19.89
C MET A 36 12.24 2.43 -18.35
N ASP A 37 13.30 1.98 -17.67
CA ASP A 37 13.49 1.75 -16.21
C ASP A 37 13.31 2.98 -15.29
N GLN A 38 12.92 4.14 -15.85
CA GLN A 38 12.68 5.36 -15.07
C GLN A 38 11.40 5.31 -14.22
N GLY A 39 10.54 4.30 -14.43
CA GLY A 39 9.21 4.20 -13.83
C GLY A 39 9.01 3.13 -12.74
N ARG A 40 10.08 2.49 -12.24
CA ARG A 40 9.96 1.35 -11.31
C ARG A 40 9.19 1.73 -10.04
N ILE A 41 8.34 0.81 -9.57
CA ILE A 41 7.48 1.01 -8.39
C ILE A 41 8.27 1.46 -7.16
N ILE A 42 9.44 0.86 -6.96
CA ILE A 42 10.34 1.10 -5.81
C ILE A 42 10.84 2.55 -5.79
N ARG A 43 11.01 3.18 -6.95
CA ARG A 43 11.46 4.59 -7.04
C ARG A 43 10.30 5.58 -6.90
N ASN A 44 9.05 5.11 -7.01
CA ASN A 44 7.84 5.93 -7.08
C ASN A 44 6.94 5.77 -5.87
N THR A 45 7.44 5.19 -4.77
CA THR A 45 6.67 4.90 -3.55
C THR A 45 5.98 6.14 -2.96
N SER A 46 6.56 7.34 -3.09
CA SER A 46 5.90 8.58 -2.63
C SER A 46 4.65 8.91 -3.46
N MET A 47 4.75 8.87 -4.79
CA MET A 47 3.61 9.11 -5.69
C MET A 47 2.50 8.08 -5.50
N MET A 48 2.87 6.82 -5.27
CA MET A 48 1.92 5.75 -4.99
C MET A 48 1.16 6.00 -3.68
N ARG A 49 1.86 6.41 -2.63
CA ARG A 49 1.26 6.77 -1.34
C ARG A 49 0.32 7.96 -1.47
N ASP A 50 0.69 8.96 -2.27
CA ASP A 50 -0.16 10.13 -2.51
C ASP A 50 -1.41 9.79 -3.33
N ALA A 51 -1.29 8.92 -4.33
CA ALA A 51 -2.43 8.44 -5.10
C ALA A 51 -3.38 7.58 -4.25
N ALA A 52 -2.83 6.65 -3.45
CA ALA A 52 -3.60 5.83 -2.52
C ALA A 52 -4.37 6.69 -1.51
N ARG A 53 -3.71 7.67 -0.89
CA ARG A 53 -4.34 8.60 0.06
C ARG A 53 -5.50 9.38 -0.57
N LYS A 54 -5.33 9.92 -1.78
CA LYS A 54 -6.42 10.61 -2.49
C LYS A 54 -7.60 9.69 -2.79
N MET A 55 -7.34 8.43 -3.11
CA MET A 55 -8.39 7.43 -3.34
C MET A 55 -9.11 7.06 -2.05
N GLU A 56 -8.36 6.88 -0.96
CA GLU A 56 -8.88 6.63 0.38
C GLU A 56 -9.80 7.76 0.83
N GLU A 57 -9.32 9.01 0.79
CA GLU A 57 -10.11 10.21 1.14
C GLU A 57 -11.36 10.36 0.27
N LYS A 58 -11.29 10.02 -1.02
CA LYS A 58 -12.43 10.19 -1.93
C LYS A 58 -13.52 9.13 -1.74
N HIS A 59 -13.13 7.90 -1.42
CA HIS A 59 -14.03 6.75 -1.49
C HIS A 59 -14.36 6.14 -0.12
N PHE A 60 -13.53 6.40 0.89
CA PHE A 60 -13.60 5.74 2.19
C PHE A 60 -13.56 6.73 3.38
N SER A 61 -13.65 8.05 3.13
CA SER A 61 -13.58 9.08 4.19
C SER A 61 -14.56 8.87 5.35
N ASP A 62 -15.73 8.31 5.06
CA ASP A 62 -16.84 8.23 6.01
C ASP A 62 -16.94 6.84 6.67
N ARG A 63 -15.99 5.94 6.38
CA ARG A 63 -16.07 4.52 6.72
C ARG A 63 -14.98 4.14 7.71
N THR A 64 -15.22 4.41 8.99
CA THR A 64 -14.26 4.20 10.08
C THR A 64 -14.01 2.73 10.42
N ASN A 65 -14.86 1.81 9.95
CA ASN A 65 -14.77 0.38 10.24
C ASN A 65 -14.35 -0.47 9.02
N GLU A 66 -13.90 0.18 7.95
CA GLU A 66 -13.39 -0.50 6.75
C GLU A 66 -11.88 -0.34 6.67
N HIS A 67 -11.18 -1.44 6.33
CA HIS A 67 -9.74 -1.44 6.12
C HIS A 67 -9.44 -1.74 4.66
N VAL A 68 -8.74 -0.80 4.00
CA VAL A 68 -8.43 -0.86 2.58
C VAL A 68 -6.94 -1.10 2.40
N GLU A 69 -6.58 -2.22 1.78
CA GLU A 69 -5.19 -2.50 1.42
C GLU A 69 -4.91 -2.09 -0.01
N PHE A 70 -3.96 -1.17 -0.18
CA PHE A 70 -3.48 -0.73 -1.50
C PHE A 70 -2.26 -1.55 -1.90
N LEU A 71 -2.42 -2.41 -2.89
CA LEU A 71 -1.36 -3.26 -3.42
C LEU A 71 -0.79 -2.63 -4.69
N PRO A 72 0.45 -2.11 -4.65
CA PRO A 72 1.06 -1.48 -5.80
C PRO A 72 1.51 -2.59 -6.79
N VAL A 73 1.03 -2.52 -8.03
CA VAL A 73 1.30 -3.52 -9.08
C VAL A 73 2.09 -2.91 -10.23
N GLU A 74 3.23 -3.52 -10.54
CA GLU A 74 4.04 -3.16 -11.70
C GLU A 74 3.55 -3.90 -12.94
N TRP A 75 2.86 -3.19 -13.83
CA TRP A 75 2.19 -3.80 -14.99
C TRP A 75 3.11 -4.55 -15.97
N ARG A 76 4.43 -4.28 -15.94
CA ARG A 76 5.43 -4.96 -16.78
C ARG A 76 6.17 -6.09 -16.09
N SER A 77 6.08 -6.18 -14.76
CA SER A 77 6.59 -7.38 -14.10
C SER A 77 5.54 -8.46 -14.24
N LYS A 78 5.98 -9.70 -14.48
CA LYS A 78 5.07 -10.85 -14.33
C LYS A 78 4.65 -10.86 -12.86
N LEU A 79 3.37 -10.65 -12.59
CA LEU A 79 2.81 -10.87 -11.27
C LEU A 79 2.86 -12.39 -11.02
N ALA A 80 3.91 -12.84 -10.33
CA ALA A 80 3.98 -14.21 -9.84
C ALA A 80 3.11 -14.27 -8.58
N LEU A 81 1.96 -14.93 -8.70
CA LEU A 81 1.10 -15.31 -7.57
C LEU A 81 1.40 -16.77 -7.28
N ASP A 82 2.60 -17.04 -6.81
CA ASP A 82 2.96 -18.34 -6.24
C ASP A 82 2.21 -18.50 -4.91
N GLY A 83 1.44 -19.59 -4.81
CA GLY A 83 0.76 -20.04 -3.59
C GLY A 83 1.59 -21.06 -2.84
#